data_AF-A0A943YYS6-F1
#
_entry.id   AF-A0A943YYS6-F1
#
_cell.length_a   1.000
_cell.length_b   1.000
_cell.length_c   1.000
_cell.angle_alpha   90.00
_cell.angle_beta   90.00
_cell.angle_gamma   90.00
#
_symmetry.space_group_name_H-M   'P 1'
#
loop_
_entity.id
_entity.type
_entity.pdbx_description
1 polymer ?
#
loop_
_entity_poly.entity_id
_entity_poly.type
_entity_poly.pdbx_seq_one_letter_code
_entity_poly.pdbx_strand_id
1 'polypeptide(L)'
;MAKRIFSLAAVCLLGFMLLPAANESAQTVSVAVGSNSPAADDASAAGQLLFPELSDTDITGIRIHANDDCEFDFSVRGELSVNGQKADEEVFSTLVDQLTADSFTLCDDFEPQNDALLTVTVYTDTQDFSASFYQEQGDDKYAYVVAGADNERFLKTDAWRVGTLLLTCEGTRIFDASGQETPVD
;
A
#
# COMPACT_ATOMS: atom_id res chain seq x y z
N MET A 1 -32.24 2.59 0.85
CA MET A 1 -31.14 2.54 -0.14
C MET A 1 -30.46 1.19 0.01
N ALA A 2 -30.34 0.42 -1.06
CA ALA A 2 -29.76 -0.91 -1.01
C ALA A 2 -28.23 -0.81 -0.97
N LYS A 3 -27.61 -1.21 0.15
CA LYS A 3 -26.15 -1.33 0.31
C LYS A 3 -25.70 -2.52 -0.55
N ARG A 4 -25.05 -2.25 -1.69
CA ARG A 4 -24.53 -3.28 -2.58
C ARG A 4 -23.28 -3.86 -1.93
N ILE A 5 -23.37 -5.11 -1.49
CA ILE A 5 -22.21 -5.90 -1.06
C ILE A 5 -21.49 -6.29 -2.36
N PHE A 6 -20.47 -5.53 -2.75
CA PHE A 6 -19.60 -5.91 -3.86
C PHE A 6 -18.47 -6.79 -3.33
N SER A 7 -18.50 -8.06 -3.75
CA SER A 7 -17.46 -9.02 -3.42
C SER A 7 -16.21 -8.70 -4.25
N LEU A 8 -15.14 -8.30 -3.56
CA LEU A 8 -13.79 -8.04 -4.07
C LEU A 8 -13.07 -9.33 -4.53
N ALA A 9 -13.79 -10.29 -5.11
CA ALA A 9 -13.17 -11.48 -5.70
C ALA A 9 -12.39 -11.14 -6.99
N ALA A 10 -12.58 -9.94 -7.55
CA ALA A 10 -11.95 -9.51 -8.79
C ALA A 10 -10.51 -8.99 -8.63
N VAL A 11 -10.14 -8.43 -7.48
CA VAL A 11 -8.78 -7.88 -7.27
C VAL A 11 -7.76 -9.00 -6.95
N CYS A 12 -8.21 -10.07 -6.29
CA CYS A 12 -7.36 -11.24 -6.01
C CYS A 12 -6.90 -12.01 -7.25
N LEU A 13 -7.59 -11.86 -8.39
CA LEU A 13 -7.25 -12.60 -9.63
C LEU A 13 -6.09 -11.98 -10.41
N LEU A 14 -5.75 -10.72 -10.18
CA LEU A 14 -4.62 -10.07 -10.87
C LEU A 14 -3.26 -10.42 -10.22
N GLY A 15 -3.23 -10.73 -8.92
CA GLY A 15 -2.00 -11.09 -8.21
C GLY A 15 -1.54 -12.55 -8.34
N PHE A 16 -2.41 -13.47 -8.77
CA PHE A 16 -2.09 -14.92 -8.76
C PHE A 16 -1.62 -15.50 -10.10
N MET A 17 -1.63 -14.74 -11.20
CA MET A 17 -1.28 -15.28 -12.54
C MET A 17 0.21 -15.23 -12.90
N LEU A 18 1.10 -14.69 -12.05
CA LEU A 18 2.52 -14.54 -12.40
C LEU A 18 3.49 -15.04 -11.32
N LEU A 19 3.17 -16.17 -10.67
CA LEU A 19 4.25 -17.04 -10.15
C LEU A 19 4.74 -17.94 -11.30
N PRO A 20 6.00 -17.84 -11.74
CA PRO A 20 6.58 -18.92 -12.53
C PRO A 20 6.66 -20.14 -11.63
N ALA A 21 5.95 -21.21 -12.03
CA ALA A 21 6.07 -22.51 -11.40
C ALA A 21 7.55 -22.93 -11.37
N ALA A 22 8.06 -23.19 -10.16
CA ALA A 22 9.32 -23.88 -9.98
C ALA A 22 9.18 -25.26 -10.64
N ASN A 23 9.80 -25.45 -11.81
CA ASN A 23 9.93 -26.75 -12.43
C ASN A 23 11.37 -27.23 -12.23
N GLU A 24 11.55 -28.11 -11.25
CA GLU A 24 12.71 -28.99 -11.21
C GLU A 24 12.66 -29.92 -12.43
N SER A 25 13.54 -29.70 -13.39
CA SER A 25 13.98 -30.78 -14.26
C SER A 25 15.39 -30.51 -14.77
N ALA A 26 16.34 -31.28 -14.26
CA ALA A 26 17.70 -31.32 -14.75
C ALA A 26 17.73 -31.86 -16.19
N GLN A 27 18.29 -31.09 -17.12
CA GLN A 27 19.01 -31.64 -18.28
C GLN A 27 19.99 -30.61 -18.87
N THR A 28 21.25 -31.05 -18.96
CA THR A 28 22.40 -30.35 -19.49
C THR A 28 22.41 -30.31 -21.02
N VAL A 29 22.53 -29.15 -21.66
CA VAL A 29 23.21 -28.99 -22.97
C VAL A 29 23.78 -27.56 -23.09
N SER A 30 25.08 -27.48 -23.36
CA SER A 30 25.89 -26.29 -23.57
C SER A 30 25.63 -25.63 -24.94
N VAL A 31 25.82 -24.30 -25.08
CA VAL A 31 26.65 -23.63 -26.13
C VAL A 31 26.50 -22.08 -26.11
N ALA A 32 27.68 -21.44 -26.15
CA ALA A 32 28.10 -20.12 -26.67
C ALA A 32 27.50 -18.77 -26.18
N VAL A 33 28.33 -18.09 -25.38
CA VAL A 33 28.79 -16.68 -25.43
C VAL A 33 27.98 -15.71 -26.33
N GLY A 34 27.27 -14.80 -25.66
CA GLY A 34 26.91 -13.47 -26.14
C GLY A 34 26.99 -12.51 -24.96
N SER A 35 27.99 -11.63 -24.96
CA SER A 35 28.23 -10.65 -23.90
C SER A 35 27.10 -9.63 -23.83
N ASN A 36 26.14 -9.83 -22.93
CA ASN A 36 25.32 -8.74 -22.43
C ASN A 36 25.68 -8.55 -20.95
N SER A 37 26.25 -7.38 -20.67
CA SER A 37 26.56 -6.87 -19.35
C SER A 37 25.47 -7.24 -18.33
N PRO A 38 25.81 -7.59 -17.08
CA PRO A 38 24.80 -7.59 -16.04
C PRO A 38 24.22 -6.18 -16.01
N ALA A 39 22.89 -6.09 -16.13
CA ALA A 39 22.17 -4.91 -15.68
C ALA A 39 22.72 -4.57 -14.30
N ALA A 40 23.16 -3.33 -14.12
CA ALA A 40 23.72 -2.87 -12.86
C ALA A 40 22.79 -3.34 -11.75
N ASP A 41 23.36 -4.12 -10.83
CA ASP A 41 22.73 -4.50 -9.58
C ASP A 41 22.04 -3.25 -9.02
N ASP A 42 20.73 -3.39 -8.79
CA ASP A 42 19.92 -2.41 -8.09
C ASP A 42 20.60 -2.18 -6.74
N ALA A 43 21.45 -1.17 -6.70
CA ALA A 43 22.31 -0.87 -5.58
C ALA A 43 21.37 -0.63 -4.42
N SER A 44 21.34 -1.59 -3.48
CA SER A 44 20.59 -1.60 -2.24
C SER A 44 20.46 -0.18 -1.68
N ALA A 45 19.42 0.52 -2.13
CA ALA A 45 19.12 1.85 -1.67
C ALA A 45 18.52 1.60 -0.30
N ALA A 46 19.18 2.09 0.75
CA ALA A 46 18.67 1.98 2.10
C ALA A 46 17.20 2.43 2.10
N GLY A 47 16.33 1.55 2.58
CA GLY A 47 14.91 1.81 2.63
C GLY A 47 14.63 3.10 3.40
N GLN A 48 13.71 3.90 2.89
CA GLN A 48 13.30 5.16 3.47
C GLN A 48 11.87 5.08 3.98
N LEU A 49 11.57 5.91 4.97
CA LEU A 49 10.21 6.11 5.47
C LEU A 49 9.37 6.85 4.43
N LEU A 50 8.08 6.50 4.38
CA LEU A 50 7.09 7.24 3.59
C LEU A 50 6.98 8.70 4.06
N PHE A 51 6.91 8.88 5.38
CA PHE A 51 6.85 10.17 6.07
C PHE A 51 7.90 10.20 7.20
N PRO A 52 9.15 10.61 6.95
CA PRO A 52 10.16 10.66 8.00
C PRO A 52 9.83 11.64 9.13
N GLU A 53 9.03 12.67 8.85
CA GLU A 53 8.63 13.67 9.84
C GLU A 53 7.56 13.14 10.80
N LEU A 54 7.02 11.94 10.55
CA LEU A 54 5.93 11.36 11.32
C LEU A 54 6.39 10.71 12.64
N SER A 55 7.69 10.40 12.78
CA SER A 55 8.23 9.67 13.93
C SER A 55 8.07 10.37 15.29
N ASP A 56 7.79 11.68 15.28
CA ASP A 56 7.70 12.51 16.48
C ASP A 56 6.26 12.94 16.83
N THR A 57 5.26 12.46 16.09
CA THR A 57 3.87 12.93 16.23
C THR A 57 2.86 11.80 16.41
N ASP A 58 1.94 11.97 17.33
CA ASP A 58 0.85 11.02 17.56
C ASP A 58 -0.13 11.01 16.38
N ILE A 59 -0.36 9.83 15.81
CA ILE A 59 -1.37 9.59 14.76
C ILE A 59 -2.75 9.68 15.40
N THR A 60 -3.58 10.58 14.89
CA THR A 60 -4.96 10.77 15.34
C THR A 60 -5.98 10.09 14.42
N GLY A 61 -5.58 9.81 13.18
CA GLY A 61 -6.39 9.11 12.20
C GLY A 61 -5.62 8.83 10.92
N ILE A 62 -6.18 7.97 10.07
CA ILE A 62 -5.63 7.63 8.76
C ILE A 62 -6.81 7.57 7.79
N ARG A 63 -6.76 8.30 6.68
CA ARG A 63 -7.68 8.13 5.57
C ARG A 63 -6.99 7.45 4.41
N ILE A 64 -7.66 6.45 3.84
CA ILE A 64 -7.18 5.69 2.70
C ILE A 64 -8.29 5.71 1.66
N HIS A 65 -8.00 6.32 0.51
CA HIS A 65 -8.93 6.45 -0.61
C HIS A 65 -8.37 5.73 -1.83
N ALA A 66 -9.06 4.70 -2.30
CA ALA A 66 -8.73 3.95 -3.51
C ALA A 66 -9.66 4.34 -4.67
N ASN A 67 -9.21 4.09 -5.90
CA ASN A 67 -9.87 4.56 -7.12
C ASN A 67 -11.26 3.92 -7.40
N ASP A 68 -11.68 2.91 -6.64
CA ASP A 68 -12.96 2.21 -6.79
C ASP A 68 -14.05 2.69 -5.82
N ASP A 69 -14.00 3.97 -5.42
CA ASP A 69 -14.84 4.58 -4.37
C ASP A 69 -14.69 3.87 -3.00
N CYS A 70 -13.61 3.10 -2.81
CA CYS A 70 -13.30 2.47 -1.55
C CYS A 70 -12.56 3.45 -0.65
N GLU A 71 -13.20 3.81 0.47
CA GLU A 71 -12.65 4.74 1.45
C GLU A 71 -12.65 4.09 2.84
N PHE A 72 -11.52 4.20 3.52
CA PHE A 72 -11.35 3.84 4.92
C PHE A 72 -10.92 5.09 5.69
N ASP A 73 -11.77 5.55 6.59
CA ASP A 73 -11.50 6.63 7.51
C ASP A 73 -11.30 6.05 8.91
N PHE A 74 -10.03 5.87 9.29
CA PHE A 74 -9.62 5.40 10.60
C PHE A 74 -9.54 6.56 11.57
N SER A 75 -10.24 6.44 12.69
CA SER A 75 -10.16 7.40 13.81
C SER A 75 -9.57 6.72 15.02
N VAL A 76 -8.53 7.35 15.59
CA VAL A 76 -7.88 6.96 16.85
C VAL A 76 -8.30 7.89 18.00
N ARG A 77 -9.06 8.95 17.70
CA ARG A 77 -9.62 9.87 18.72
C ARG A 77 -10.79 9.21 19.44
N GLY A 78 -10.49 8.48 20.51
CA GLY A 78 -11.47 7.74 21.31
C GLY A 78 -11.29 6.23 21.12
N GLU A 79 -12.39 5.51 20.88
CA GLU A 79 -12.30 4.11 20.49
C GLU A 79 -11.85 3.99 19.04
N LEU A 80 -10.89 3.11 18.78
CA LEU A 80 -10.40 2.84 17.44
C LEU A 80 -11.57 2.40 16.54
N SER A 81 -11.75 3.14 15.45
CA SER A 81 -12.83 2.89 14.51
C SER A 81 -12.38 3.10 13.08
N VAL A 82 -13.06 2.42 12.15
CA VAL A 82 -12.96 2.62 10.72
C VAL A 82 -14.36 2.89 10.18
N ASN A 83 -14.55 4.00 9.48
CA ASN A 83 -15.86 4.43 8.96
C ASN A 83 -16.96 4.49 10.05
N GLY A 84 -16.57 4.82 11.28
CA GLY A 84 -17.47 4.87 12.45
C GLY A 84 -17.90 3.50 13.00
N GLN A 85 -17.25 2.41 12.57
CA GLN A 85 -17.45 1.06 13.08
C GLN A 85 -16.20 0.63 13.89
N LYS A 86 -16.38 -0.22 14.89
CA LYS A 86 -15.31 -0.74 15.72
C LYS A 86 -14.24 -1.43 14.87
N ALA A 87 -12.99 -1.11 15.14
CA ALA A 87 -11.83 -1.64 14.42
C ALA A 87 -10.93 -2.49 15.32
N ASP A 88 -10.23 -3.44 14.71
CA ASP A 88 -9.26 -4.30 15.35
C ASP A 88 -7.92 -3.58 15.54
N GLU A 89 -7.46 -3.48 16.79
CA GLU A 89 -6.24 -2.77 17.16
C GLU A 89 -4.96 -3.46 16.65
N GLU A 90 -4.92 -4.79 16.62
CA GLU A 90 -3.75 -5.53 16.15
C GLU A 90 -3.57 -5.37 14.64
N VAL A 91 -4.69 -5.42 13.90
CA VAL A 91 -4.67 -5.20 12.44
C VAL A 91 -4.37 -3.73 12.12
N PHE A 92 -4.91 -2.78 12.89
CA PHE A 92 -4.57 -1.37 12.73
C PHE A 92 -3.08 -1.10 13.01
N SER A 93 -2.49 -1.72 14.03
CA SER A 93 -1.04 -1.62 14.28
C SER A 93 -0.25 -2.13 13.08
N THR A 94 -0.70 -3.20 12.43
CA THR A 94 -0.07 -3.72 11.20
C THR A 94 -0.16 -2.74 10.03
N LEU A 95 -1.25 -1.95 9.94
CA LEU A 95 -1.36 -0.88 8.96
C LEU A 95 -0.36 0.24 9.25
N VAL A 96 -0.26 0.67 10.51
CA VAL A 96 0.70 1.69 10.94
C VAL A 96 2.13 1.24 10.63
N ASP A 97 2.49 -0.01 11.00
CA ASP A 97 3.81 -0.58 10.74
C ASP A 97 4.18 -0.54 9.25
N GLN A 98 3.22 -0.80 8.35
CA GLN A 98 3.45 -0.73 6.90
C GLN A 98 3.71 0.70 6.41
N LEU A 99 3.02 1.69 6.96
CA LEU A 99 3.19 3.10 6.61
C LEU A 99 4.49 3.67 7.17
N THR A 100 4.94 3.18 8.32
CA THR A 100 6.19 3.59 8.97
C THR A 100 7.37 2.69 8.63
N ALA A 101 7.21 1.74 7.71
CA ALA A 101 8.30 0.86 7.28
C ALA A 101 9.32 1.63 6.42
N ASP A 102 10.59 1.28 6.58
CA ASP A 102 11.71 1.72 5.75
C ASP A 102 11.74 0.94 4.43
N SER A 103 10.71 1.09 3.61
CA SER A 103 10.49 0.25 2.42
C SER A 103 10.23 1.04 1.14
N PHE A 104 10.66 2.31 1.13
CA PHE A 104 10.56 3.20 0.00
C PHE A 104 11.95 3.58 -0.51
N THR A 105 12.08 3.81 -1.81
CA THR A 105 13.33 4.24 -2.43
C THR A 105 13.07 5.57 -3.15
N LEU A 106 13.97 6.54 -3.01
CA LEU A 106 13.92 7.77 -3.79
C LEU A 106 14.01 7.47 -5.29
N CYS A 107 13.22 8.17 -6.09
CA CYS A 107 13.31 8.13 -7.53
C CYS A 107 13.36 9.55 -8.11
N ASP A 108 13.63 9.63 -9.41
CA ASP A 108 13.55 10.88 -10.15
C ASP A 108 12.13 11.44 -10.11
N ASP A 109 12.02 12.77 -10.25
CA ASP A 109 10.75 13.46 -10.36
C ASP A 109 9.94 12.95 -11.56
N PHE A 110 8.63 12.82 -11.37
CA PHE A 110 7.73 12.36 -12.42
C PHE A 110 6.37 13.03 -12.31
N GLU A 111 5.69 13.17 -13.45
CA GLU A 111 4.30 13.61 -13.50
C GLU A 111 3.38 12.38 -13.64
N PRO A 112 2.44 12.18 -12.70
CA PRO A 112 1.45 11.11 -12.82
C PRO A 112 0.62 11.24 -14.10
N GLN A 113 0.55 10.16 -14.87
CA GLN A 113 -0.21 10.10 -16.13
C GLN A 113 -1.66 9.63 -15.93
N ASN A 114 -1.94 8.98 -14.80
CA ASN A 114 -3.21 8.38 -14.44
C ASN A 114 -3.63 8.84 -13.03
N ASP A 115 -4.88 8.61 -12.69
CA ASP A 115 -5.36 8.77 -11.32
C ASP A 115 -4.58 7.86 -10.36
N ALA A 116 -4.45 8.31 -9.10
CA ALA A 116 -3.79 7.52 -8.07
C ALA A 116 -4.55 6.20 -7.85
N LEU A 117 -3.81 5.10 -7.73
CA LEU A 117 -4.35 3.81 -7.28
C LEU A 117 -4.91 3.94 -5.85
N LEU A 118 -4.18 4.70 -5.04
CA LEU A 118 -4.41 4.88 -3.62
C LEU A 118 -3.89 6.25 -3.20
N THR A 119 -4.66 6.97 -2.39
CA THR A 119 -4.17 8.11 -1.61
C THR A 119 -4.28 7.78 -0.13
N VAL A 120 -3.18 7.91 0.59
CA VAL A 120 -3.13 7.81 2.05
C VAL A 120 -2.97 9.22 2.61
N THR A 121 -3.75 9.55 3.62
CA THR A 121 -3.59 10.76 4.43
C THR A 121 -3.47 10.35 5.89
N VAL A 122 -2.39 10.73 6.56
CA VAL A 122 -2.20 10.49 7.99
C VAL A 122 -2.44 11.80 8.73
N TYR A 123 -3.42 11.79 9.63
CA TYR A 123 -3.81 12.94 10.44
C TYR A 123 -3.05 12.96 11.75
N THR A 124 -2.51 14.11 12.11
CA THR A 124 -1.89 14.33 13.41
C THR A 124 -2.44 15.58 14.08
N ASP A 125 -2.02 15.87 15.31
CA ASP A 125 -2.42 17.12 15.98
C ASP A 125 -1.72 18.37 15.42
N THR A 126 -0.62 18.21 14.68
CA THR A 126 0.21 19.34 14.23
C THR A 126 0.09 19.60 12.73
N GLN A 127 0.20 18.55 11.93
CA GLN A 127 0.11 18.63 10.47
C GLN A 127 -0.34 17.30 9.87
N ASP A 128 -0.96 17.37 8.70
CA ASP A 128 -1.40 16.19 7.96
C ASP A 128 -0.35 15.83 6.90
N PHE A 129 -0.20 14.54 6.66
CA PHE A 129 0.73 14.00 5.67
C PHE A 129 -0.04 13.26 4.60
N SER A 130 0.30 13.44 3.32
CA SER A 130 -0.34 12.68 2.24
C SER A 130 0.65 12.02 1.31
N ALA A 131 0.30 10.82 0.86
CA ALA A 131 1.02 10.08 -0.16
C ALA A 131 0.03 9.50 -1.18
N SER A 132 0.27 9.77 -2.45
CA SER A 132 -0.48 9.22 -3.58
C SER A 132 0.37 8.19 -4.31
N PHE A 133 -0.20 7.01 -4.55
CA PHE A 133 0.44 5.86 -5.18
C PHE A 133 -0.07 5.70 -6.61
N TYR A 134 0.84 5.45 -7.54
CA TYR A 134 0.59 5.37 -8.98
C TYR A 134 1.21 4.10 -9.55
N GLN A 135 0.55 3.53 -10.56
CA GLN A 135 1.08 2.39 -11.30
C GLN A 135 2.17 2.83 -12.28
N GLU A 136 3.25 2.05 -12.40
CA GLU A 136 4.25 2.23 -13.46
C GLU A 136 3.67 1.88 -14.84
N GLN A 137 3.98 2.68 -15.86
CA GLN A 137 3.67 2.32 -17.25
C GLN A 137 4.80 1.45 -17.83
N GLY A 138 4.82 0.16 -17.48
CA GLY A 138 5.77 -0.76 -18.12
C GLY A 138 5.80 -2.15 -17.49
N ASP A 139 6.18 -2.21 -16.22
CA ASP A 139 6.27 -3.44 -15.45
C ASP A 139 5.48 -3.26 -14.14
N ASP A 140 4.60 -4.20 -13.81
CA ASP A 140 3.75 -4.16 -12.60
C ASP A 140 4.57 -4.46 -11.33
N LYS A 141 5.86 -4.19 -11.37
CA LYS A 141 6.83 -4.48 -10.31
C LYS A 141 6.79 -3.42 -9.22
N TYR A 142 6.68 -2.15 -9.60
CA TYR A 142 6.74 -1.03 -8.66
C TYR A 142 5.48 -0.18 -8.69
N ALA A 143 5.18 0.40 -7.53
CA ALA A 143 4.29 1.54 -7.39
C ALA A 143 5.13 2.79 -7.13
N TYR A 144 4.81 3.85 -7.85
CA TYR A 144 5.43 5.17 -7.72
C TYR A 144 4.62 6.01 -6.77
N VAL A 145 5.29 6.83 -5.96
CA VAL A 145 4.65 7.54 -4.85
C VAL A 145 5.06 8.99 -4.89
N VAL A 146 4.07 9.87 -4.80
CA VAL A 146 4.28 11.29 -4.49
C VAL A 146 3.85 11.49 -3.04
N ALA A 147 4.80 11.79 -2.17
CA ALA A 147 4.57 11.93 -0.73
C ALA A 147 5.05 13.28 -0.21
N GLY A 148 4.31 13.88 0.73
CA GLY A 148 4.72 15.11 1.40
C GLY A 148 3.58 15.84 2.10
N ALA A 149 3.96 16.77 2.97
CA ALA A 149 3.06 17.78 3.55
C ALA A 149 3.29 19.14 2.87
N ASP A 150 4.54 19.63 2.91
CA ASP A 150 4.95 20.93 2.33
C ASP A 150 5.88 20.82 1.11
N ASN A 151 6.72 19.77 1.06
CA ASN A 151 7.63 19.51 -0.06
C ASN A 151 7.35 18.11 -0.59
N GLU A 152 7.10 18.03 -1.89
CA GLU A 152 6.88 16.75 -2.57
C GLU A 152 8.17 15.95 -2.65
N ARG A 153 8.03 14.65 -2.41
CA ARG A 153 9.05 13.64 -2.62
C ARG A 153 8.54 12.58 -3.55
N PHE A 154 9.41 12.17 -4.46
CA PHE A 154 9.15 11.11 -5.41
C PHE A 154 9.85 9.85 -4.92
N LEU A 155 9.04 8.82 -4.67
CA LEU A 155 9.49 7.54 -4.16
C LEU A 155 8.96 6.41 -5.05
N LYS A 156 9.52 5.23 -4.87
CA LYS A 156 8.96 3.97 -5.38
C LYS A 156 8.98 2.91 -4.29
N THR A 157 8.06 1.96 -4.38
CA THR A 157 7.97 0.77 -3.53
C THR A 157 7.48 -0.41 -4.37
N ASP A 158 7.61 -1.64 -3.88
CA ASP A 158 7.10 -2.79 -4.62
C ASP A 158 5.56 -2.73 -4.74
N ALA A 159 5.03 -3.01 -5.93
CA ALA A 159 3.59 -2.92 -6.21
C ALA A 159 2.74 -3.81 -5.29
N TRP A 160 3.26 -4.99 -4.91
CA TRP A 160 2.55 -5.92 -4.02
C TRP A 160 2.27 -5.31 -2.64
N ARG A 161 3.07 -4.33 -2.18
CA ARG A 161 2.85 -3.66 -0.90
C ARG A 161 1.59 -2.80 -0.90
N VAL A 162 1.25 -2.19 -2.04
CA VAL A 162 -0.01 -1.43 -2.18
C VAL A 162 -1.21 -2.36 -2.02
N GLY A 163 -1.13 -3.57 -2.58
CA GLY A 163 -2.15 -4.60 -2.39
C GLY A 163 -2.27 -5.05 -0.93
N THR A 164 -1.15 -5.29 -0.25
CA THR A 164 -1.14 -5.65 1.17
C THR A 164 -1.77 -4.56 2.04
N LEU A 165 -1.45 -3.30 1.77
CA LEU A 165 -1.99 -2.16 2.51
C LEU A 165 -3.53 -2.11 2.43
N LEU A 166 -4.10 -2.27 1.23
CA LEU A 166 -5.56 -2.33 1.04
C LEU A 166 -6.20 -3.53 1.75
N LEU A 167 -5.56 -4.71 1.70
CA LEU A 167 -6.04 -5.90 2.40
C LEU A 167 -6.03 -5.71 3.93
N THR A 168 -5.01 -5.03 4.47
CA THR A 168 -4.95 -4.70 5.90
C THR A 168 -6.09 -3.76 6.30
N CYS A 169 -6.42 -2.77 5.45
CA CYS A 169 -7.54 -1.87 5.72
C CYS A 169 -8.87 -2.63 5.85
N GLU A 170 -9.14 -3.48 4.87
CA GLU A 170 -10.34 -4.33 4.83
C GLU A 170 -10.42 -5.26 6.05
N GLY A 171 -9.28 -5.83 6.46
CA GLY A 171 -9.15 -6.74 7.59
C GLY A 171 -9.28 -6.08 8.97
N THR A 172 -9.18 -4.74 9.05
CA THR A 172 -9.30 -4.01 10.32
C THR A 172 -10.76 -3.94 10.80
N ARG A 173 -11.74 -4.13 9.91
CA ARG A 173 -13.15 -4.08 10.26
C ARG A 173 -13.56 -5.29 11.09
N ILE A 174 -14.20 -5.06 12.24
CA ILE A 174 -14.75 -6.13 13.07
C ILE A 174 -16.17 -6.47 12.63
N PHE A 175 -16.40 -7.73 12.26
CA PHE A 175 -17.71 -8.23 11.84
C PHE A 175 -18.37 -9.06 12.93
N ASP A 176 -19.69 -8.90 13.08
CA ASP A 176 -20.51 -9.73 13.96
C ASP A 176 -20.78 -11.12 13.36
N ALA A 177 -21.52 -11.97 14.10
CA ALA A 177 -21.86 -13.32 13.66
C ALA A 177 -22.72 -13.38 12.37
N SER A 178 -23.32 -12.25 11.96
CA SER A 178 -24.08 -12.11 10.71
C SER A 178 -23.25 -11.56 9.55
N GLY A 179 -21.99 -11.20 9.80
CA GLY A 179 -21.10 -10.56 8.81
C GLY A 179 -21.35 -9.07 8.64
N GLN A 180 -22.03 -8.41 9.59
CA GLN A 180 -22.18 -6.96 9.61
C GLN A 180 -21.07 -6.30 10.43
N GLU A 181 -20.60 -5.14 9.99
CA GLU A 181 -19.63 -4.36 10.77
C GLU A 181 -20.21 -3.96 12.11
N THR A 182 -19.39 -4.06 13.15
CA THR A 182 -19.77 -3.80 14.53
C THR A 182 -19.73 -2.29 14.78
N PRO A 183 -20.83 -1.66 15.24
CA PRO A 183 -20.82 -0.22 15.53
C PRO A 183 -19.94 0.10 16.74
N VAL A 184 -19.47 1.34 16.79
CA VAL A 184 -18.96 1.93 18.04
C VAL A 184 -20.16 2.20 18.95
N ASP A 185 -20.10 1.73 20.21
CA ASP A 185 -21.19 1.83 21.20
C ASP A 185 -21.59 3.27 21.57
#